data_AF-A0AAE6WF54-F1
#
_entry.id   AF-A0AAE6WF54-F1
#
_cell.length_a   1.000
_cell.length_b   1.000
_cell.length_c   1.000
_cell.angle_alpha   90.00
_cell.angle_beta   90.00
_cell.angle_gamma   90.00
#
_symmetry.space_group_name_H-M   'P 1'
#
loop_
_entity.id
_entity.type
_entity.pdbx_description
1 polymer ?
#
loop_
_entity_poly.entity_id
_entity_poly.type
_entity_poly.pdbx_seq_one_letter_code
_entity_poly.pdbx_strand_id
1 'polypeptide(L)'
;MSAQLLLKRELKLFKISEDLLWQPFNTLSGGEQTKLMLCALFCQADHFFLLDEPTNHLDLAGPKELVAYLKQKKQGFIIASHDRTFLDQTIDHTLVIERSQVRLENGDLASYEMQKKRRDSHDIQQNAKTRHELKRLKQAALTKENWASQAERQKQNNSHADKGFIGRRAAKVMKRATALKSRAEEQIKQKETQLKNLEVSEPLSLNYRPTHKQVLVEAKDFSLAYENSYFHL
;
A
#
# COMPACT_ATOMS: atom_id res chain seq x y z
N MET A 1 -40.98 0.54 -16.91
CA MET A 1 -40.37 0.40 -18.25
C MET A 1 -40.17 -1.08 -18.52
N SER A 2 -40.41 -1.57 -19.75
CA SER A 2 -40.07 -2.96 -20.11
C SER A 2 -38.56 -3.18 -19.97
N ALA A 3 -38.13 -4.33 -19.47
CA ALA A 3 -36.71 -4.69 -19.29
C ALA A 3 -35.91 -4.56 -20.60
N GLN A 4 -36.55 -4.85 -21.73
CA GLN A 4 -35.94 -4.73 -23.05
C GLN A 4 -35.60 -3.27 -23.42
N LEU A 5 -36.40 -2.30 -22.97
CA LEU A 5 -36.14 -0.88 -23.23
C LEU A 5 -34.93 -0.38 -22.43
N LEU A 6 -34.78 -0.84 -21.19
CA LEU A 6 -33.61 -0.53 -20.37
C LEU A 6 -32.35 -1.10 -21.00
N LEU A 7 -32.38 -2.36 -21.44
CA LEU A 7 -31.22 -2.99 -22.07
C LEU A 7 -30.79 -2.28 -23.36
N LYS A 8 -31.73 -1.91 -24.23
CA LYS A 8 -31.43 -1.11 -25.44
C LYS A 8 -30.80 0.24 -25.10
N ARG A 9 -31.27 0.90 -24.03
CA ARG A 9 -30.66 2.14 -23.54
C ARG A 9 -29.21 1.91 -23.12
N GLU A 10 -28.93 0.86 -22.33
CA GLU A 10 -27.58 0.54 -21.88
C GLU A 10 -26.64 0.19 -23.04
N LEU A 11 -27.09 -0.59 -24.02
CA LEU A 11 -26.33 -0.91 -25.24
C LEU A 11 -25.93 0.35 -26.00
N LYS A 12 -26.85 1.31 -26.15
CA LYS A 12 -26.58 2.59 -26.83
C LYS A 12 -25.55 3.42 -26.07
N LEU A 13 -25.63 3.47 -24.73
CA LEU A 13 -24.65 4.17 -23.90
C LEU A 13 -23.25 3.54 -24.01
N PHE A 14 -23.19 2.22 -24.17
CA PHE A 14 -21.96 1.46 -24.34
C PHE A 14 -21.53 1.34 -25.83
N LYS A 15 -22.24 1.98 -26.76
CA LYS A 15 -21.95 1.97 -28.22
C LYS A 15 -21.93 0.57 -28.84
N ILE A 16 -22.79 -0.32 -28.36
CA ILE A 16 -22.93 -1.69 -28.85
C ILE A 16 -24.10 -1.77 -29.84
N SER A 17 -23.97 -2.55 -30.92
CA SER A 17 -25.07 -2.76 -31.86
C SER A 17 -26.24 -3.50 -31.19
N GLU A 18 -27.47 -3.05 -31.46
CA GLU A 18 -28.68 -3.74 -31.00
C GLU A 18 -28.84 -5.13 -31.65
N ASP A 19 -28.17 -5.39 -32.78
CA ASP A 19 -28.25 -6.67 -33.49
C ASP A 19 -27.73 -7.84 -32.66
N LEU A 20 -26.83 -7.56 -31.71
CA LEU A 20 -26.28 -8.55 -30.79
C LEU A 20 -27.35 -9.17 -29.89
N LEU A 21 -28.49 -8.50 -29.68
CA LEU A 21 -29.63 -9.04 -28.92
C LEU A 21 -30.33 -10.21 -29.63
N TRP A 22 -30.15 -10.33 -30.95
CA TRP A 22 -30.78 -11.38 -31.75
C TRP A 22 -29.85 -12.56 -32.00
N GLN A 23 -28.59 -12.48 -31.57
CA GLN A 23 -27.61 -13.54 -31.69
C GLN A 23 -27.59 -14.40 -30.43
N PRO A 24 -27.38 -15.72 -30.54
CA PRO A 24 -27.14 -16.57 -29.38
C PRO A 24 -25.92 -16.09 -28.58
N PHE A 25 -26.03 -16.02 -27.25
CA PHE A 25 -24.94 -15.49 -26.40
C PHE A 25 -23.60 -16.21 -26.59
N ASN A 26 -23.65 -17.53 -26.84
CA ASN A 26 -22.48 -18.36 -27.05
C ASN A 26 -21.76 -18.14 -28.40
N THR A 27 -22.36 -17.40 -29.33
CA THR A 27 -21.71 -17.03 -30.61
C THR A 27 -20.97 -15.69 -30.52
N LEU A 28 -21.18 -14.93 -29.44
CA LEU A 28 -20.53 -13.64 -29.22
C LEU A 28 -19.05 -13.82 -28.84
N SER A 29 -18.21 -12.86 -29.22
CA SER A 29 -16.83 -12.79 -28.73
C SER A 29 -16.80 -12.54 -27.22
N GLY A 30 -15.70 -12.92 -26.55
CA GLY A 30 -15.55 -12.71 -25.11
C GLY A 30 -15.75 -11.25 -24.68
N GLY A 31 -15.26 -10.29 -25.49
CA GLY A 31 -15.47 -8.87 -25.24
C GLY A 31 -16.94 -8.44 -25.39
N GLU A 32 -17.65 -8.95 -26.41
CA GLU A 32 -19.09 -8.68 -26.58
C GLU A 32 -19.92 -9.29 -25.45
N GLN A 33 -19.57 -10.49 -24.99
CA GLN A 33 -20.19 -11.14 -23.83
C GLN A 33 -20.04 -10.27 -22.57
N THR A 34 -18.81 -9.85 -22.25
CA THR A 34 -18.53 -8.97 -21.11
C THR A 34 -19.33 -7.67 -21.20
N LYS A 35 -19.33 -7.03 -22.37
CA LYS A 35 -20.06 -5.78 -22.60
C LYS A 35 -21.57 -5.95 -22.42
N LEU A 36 -22.15 -7.03 -22.97
CA LEU A 36 -23.58 -7.32 -22.84
C LEU A 36 -23.97 -7.65 -21.38
N MET A 37 -23.13 -8.40 -20.66
CA MET A 37 -23.32 -8.70 -19.25
C MET A 37 -23.30 -7.43 -18.38
N LEU A 38 -22.37 -6.51 -18.66
CA LEU A 38 -22.32 -5.21 -17.98
C LEU A 38 -23.58 -4.38 -18.27
N CYS A 39 -24.06 -4.34 -19.51
CA CYS A 39 -25.33 -3.69 -19.84
C CYS A 39 -26.51 -4.29 -19.05
N ALA A 40 -26.59 -5.62 -18.98
CA ALA A 40 -27.63 -6.31 -18.23
C ALA A 40 -27.53 -6.04 -16.71
N LEU A 41 -26.32 -5.97 -16.17
CA LEU A 41 -26.05 -5.66 -14.76
C LEU A 41 -26.60 -4.27 -14.40
N PHE A 42 -26.25 -3.24 -15.17
CA PHE A 42 -26.70 -1.86 -14.94
C PHE A 42 -28.20 -1.61 -15.23
N CYS A 43 -28.92 -2.59 -15.80
CA CYS A 43 -30.38 -2.53 -15.91
C CYS A 43 -31.08 -2.77 -14.56
N GLN A 44 -30.38 -3.32 -13.57
CA GLN A 44 -30.94 -3.60 -12.24
C GLN A 44 -30.89 -2.32 -11.39
N ALA A 45 -32.04 -1.85 -10.91
CA ALA A 45 -32.13 -0.55 -10.24
C ALA A 45 -31.75 -0.57 -8.75
N ASP A 46 -31.91 -1.72 -8.07
CA ASP A 46 -31.87 -1.82 -6.60
C ASP A 46 -30.63 -2.56 -6.06
N HIS A 47 -29.54 -2.59 -6.84
CA HIS A 47 -28.31 -3.29 -6.46
C HIS A 47 -27.10 -2.37 -6.50
N PHE A 48 -26.13 -2.70 -5.65
CA PHE A 48 -24.80 -2.11 -5.69
C PHE A 48 -23.85 -3.06 -6.42
N PHE A 49 -23.12 -2.54 -7.40
CA PHE A 49 -22.37 -3.39 -8.31
C PHE A 49 -20.92 -3.60 -7.87
N LEU A 50 -20.45 -4.83 -8.03
CA LEU A 50 -19.04 -5.21 -7.86
C LEU A 50 -18.53 -5.74 -9.20
N LEU A 51 -17.52 -5.07 -9.75
CA LEU A 51 -16.93 -5.40 -11.03
C LEU A 51 -15.53 -5.97 -10.78
N ASP A 52 -15.35 -7.26 -11.05
CA ASP A 52 -14.06 -7.95 -10.92
C ASP A 52 -13.46 -8.16 -12.31
N GLU A 53 -12.29 -7.56 -12.55
CA GLU A 53 -11.57 -7.53 -13.83
C GLU A 53 -12.45 -7.27 -15.06
N PRO A 54 -13.19 -6.14 -15.10
CA PRO A 54 -14.15 -5.86 -16.17
C PRO A 54 -13.50 -5.54 -17.53
N THR A 55 -12.18 -5.34 -17.56
CA THR A 55 -11.39 -5.13 -18.78
C THR A 55 -10.92 -6.43 -19.41
N ASN A 56 -11.13 -7.58 -18.75
CA ASN A 56 -10.70 -8.86 -19.26
C ASN A 56 -11.45 -9.19 -20.57
N HIS A 57 -10.73 -9.80 -21.51
CA HIS A 57 -11.20 -10.13 -22.86
C HIS A 57 -11.61 -8.94 -23.74
N LEU A 58 -11.37 -7.69 -23.31
CA LEU A 58 -11.54 -6.52 -24.15
C LEU A 58 -10.33 -6.33 -25.07
N ASP A 59 -10.59 -5.78 -26.25
CA ASP A 59 -9.57 -5.37 -27.21
C ASP A 59 -8.87 -4.07 -26.77
N LEU A 60 -7.90 -3.58 -27.56
CA LEU A 60 -7.13 -2.38 -27.24
C LEU A 60 -8.00 -1.11 -27.05
N ALA A 61 -9.16 -1.05 -27.70
CA ALA A 61 -10.09 0.07 -27.58
C ALA A 61 -11.10 -0.11 -26.43
N GLY A 62 -11.44 -1.36 -26.07
CA GLY A 62 -12.49 -1.69 -25.12
C GLY A 62 -12.35 -1.06 -23.73
N PRO A 63 -11.16 -0.99 -23.10
CA PRO A 63 -11.01 -0.29 -21.83
C PRO A 63 -11.42 1.19 -21.90
N LYS A 64 -11.11 1.90 -23.00
CA LYS A 64 -11.51 3.30 -23.17
C LYS A 64 -13.03 3.45 -23.32
N GLU A 65 -13.66 2.54 -24.03
CA GLU A 65 -15.13 2.51 -24.17
C GLU A 65 -15.80 2.22 -22.83
N LEU A 66 -15.25 1.27 -22.06
CA LEU A 66 -15.73 0.91 -20.74
C LEU A 66 -15.60 2.09 -19.76
N VAL A 67 -14.45 2.79 -19.73
CA VAL A 67 -14.28 4.02 -18.94
C VAL A 67 -15.37 5.03 -19.28
N ALA A 68 -15.57 5.30 -20.58
CA ALA A 68 -16.58 6.27 -21.02
C ALA A 68 -18.00 5.84 -20.62
N TYR A 69 -18.31 4.55 -20.69
CA TYR A 69 -19.59 3.99 -20.26
C TYR A 69 -19.81 4.10 -18.76
N LEU A 70 -18.80 3.75 -17.94
CA LEU A 70 -18.88 3.77 -16.48
C LEU A 70 -18.99 5.20 -15.94
N LYS A 71 -18.30 6.18 -16.55
CA LYS A 71 -18.43 7.60 -16.18
C LYS A 71 -19.82 8.19 -16.36
N GLN A 72 -20.65 7.58 -17.22
CA GLN A 72 -22.03 8.03 -17.44
C GLN A 72 -22.99 7.49 -16.38
N LYS A 73 -22.56 6.57 -15.52
CA LYS A 73 -23.41 5.95 -14.50
C LYS A 73 -23.63 6.88 -13.33
N LYS A 74 -24.88 6.90 -12.86
CA LYS A 74 -25.28 7.61 -11.63
C LYS A 74 -25.25 6.70 -10.41
N GLN A 75 -25.22 5.38 -10.61
CA GLN A 75 -25.18 4.39 -9.56
C GLN A 75 -23.73 4.19 -9.10
N GLY A 76 -23.54 4.04 -7.79
CA GLY A 76 -22.24 3.66 -7.23
C GLY A 76 -21.90 2.21 -7.54
N PHE A 77 -20.61 1.93 -7.70
CA PHE A 77 -20.07 0.60 -7.94
C PHE A 77 -18.66 0.49 -7.34
N ILE A 78 -18.19 -0.73 -7.08
CA ILE A 78 -16.79 -1.02 -6.74
C ILE A 78 -16.15 -1.76 -7.91
N ILE A 79 -14.91 -1.39 -8.24
CA ILE A 79 -14.11 -2.03 -9.28
C ILE A 79 -12.87 -2.62 -8.64
N ALA A 80 -12.59 -3.88 -8.96
CA ALA A 80 -11.29 -4.51 -8.77
C ALA A 80 -10.64 -4.73 -10.14
N SER A 81 -9.44 -4.21 -10.34
CA SER A 81 -8.63 -4.51 -11.53
C SER A 81 -7.14 -4.36 -11.26
N HIS A 82 -6.33 -5.12 -11.99
CA HIS A 82 -4.88 -4.96 -12.03
C HIS A 82 -4.42 -3.84 -13.00
N ASP A 83 -5.30 -3.33 -13.87
CA ASP A 83 -4.97 -2.21 -14.77
C ASP A 83 -5.10 -0.86 -14.06
N ARG A 84 -3.96 -0.30 -13.68
CA ARG A 84 -3.88 1.01 -13.00
C ARG A 84 -4.39 2.16 -13.86
N THR A 85 -4.14 2.12 -15.17
CA THR A 85 -4.54 3.20 -16.08
C THR A 85 -6.05 3.24 -16.23
N PHE A 86 -6.68 2.06 -16.30
CA PHE A 86 -8.13 1.91 -16.30
C PHE A 86 -8.75 2.42 -14.98
N LEU A 87 -8.18 2.01 -13.84
CA LEU A 87 -8.64 2.46 -12.53
C LEU A 87 -8.56 3.98 -12.38
N ASP A 88 -7.39 4.58 -12.66
CA ASP A 88 -7.16 6.03 -12.56
C ASP A 88 -8.14 6.83 -13.40
N GLN A 89 -8.52 6.31 -14.57
CA GLN A 89 -9.48 6.99 -15.43
C GLN A 89 -10.91 6.83 -14.95
N THR A 90 -11.25 5.80 -14.18
CA THR A 90 -12.65 5.42 -13.89
C THR A 90 -13.11 5.79 -12.49
N ILE A 91 -12.25 5.66 -11.49
CA ILE A 91 -12.63 5.78 -10.08
C ILE A 91 -12.43 7.21 -9.57
N ASP A 92 -13.19 7.58 -8.55
CA ASP A 92 -13.06 8.84 -7.81
C ASP A 92 -12.65 8.63 -6.34
N HIS A 93 -12.71 7.38 -5.86
CA HIS A 93 -12.27 6.97 -4.53
C HIS A 93 -11.48 5.67 -4.62
N THR A 94 -10.48 5.54 -3.73
CA THR A 94 -9.65 4.34 -3.63
C THR A 94 -9.90 3.65 -2.29
N LEU A 95 -10.39 2.40 -2.34
CA LEU A 95 -10.53 1.55 -1.17
C LEU A 95 -9.23 0.78 -0.94
N VAL A 96 -8.53 1.12 0.13
CA VAL A 96 -7.22 0.58 0.50
C VAL A 96 -7.38 -0.44 1.61
N ILE A 97 -6.92 -1.65 1.36
CA ILE A 97 -6.89 -2.73 2.37
C ILE A 97 -5.44 -2.85 2.87
N GLU A 98 -5.21 -2.50 4.12
CA GLU A 98 -3.92 -2.62 4.81
C GLU A 98 -3.97 -3.71 5.88
N ARG A 99 -2.81 -4.12 6.42
CA ARG A 99 -2.73 -5.21 7.43
C ARG A 99 -3.66 -5.07 8.63
N SER A 100 -3.93 -3.86 9.10
CA SER A 100 -4.70 -3.62 10.32
C SER A 100 -6.01 -2.87 10.12
N GLN A 101 -6.31 -2.42 8.90
CA GLN A 101 -7.46 -1.55 8.63
C GLN A 101 -7.79 -1.47 7.14
N VAL A 102 -9.04 -1.15 6.85
CA VAL A 102 -9.49 -0.74 5.53
C VAL A 102 -9.75 0.77 5.55
N ARG A 103 -9.23 1.50 4.57
CA ARG A 103 -9.38 2.96 4.44
C ARG A 103 -10.01 3.30 3.11
N LEU A 104 -10.95 4.23 3.11
CA LEU A 104 -11.46 4.86 1.90
C LEU A 104 -10.76 6.21 1.75
N GLU A 105 -10.00 6.37 0.67
CA GLU A 105 -9.26 7.60 0.37
C GLU A 105 -9.93 8.30 -0.83
N ASN A 106 -10.09 9.61 -0.75
CA ASN A 106 -10.65 10.39 -1.85
C ASN A 106 -9.58 10.59 -2.93
N GLY A 107 -9.97 10.33 -4.19
CA GLY A 107 -9.10 10.46 -5.35
C GLY A 107 -8.81 9.11 -6.03
N ASP A 108 -8.18 9.25 -7.20
CA ASP A 108 -7.70 8.15 -8.03
C ASP A 108 -6.50 7.42 -7.39
N LEU A 109 -6.08 6.32 -8.03
CA LEU A 109 -5.00 5.48 -7.54
C LEU A 109 -3.66 6.24 -7.55
N ALA A 110 -3.40 7.06 -8.56
CA ALA A 110 -2.21 7.90 -8.66
C ALA A 110 -2.09 8.90 -7.49
N SER A 111 -3.20 9.56 -7.13
CA SER A 111 -3.28 10.48 -6.01
C SER A 111 -3.05 9.77 -4.69
N TYR A 112 -3.64 8.58 -4.52
CA TYR A 112 -3.40 7.74 -3.35
C TYR A 112 -1.92 7.33 -3.24
N GLU A 113 -1.29 6.86 -4.33
CA GLU A 113 0.12 6.46 -4.31
C GLU A 113 1.05 7.62 -3.92
N MET A 114 0.77 8.84 -4.40
CA MET A 114 1.53 10.03 -4.04
C MET A 114 1.39 10.36 -2.55
N GLN A 115 0.16 10.32 -2.03
CA GLN A 115 -0.12 10.56 -0.62
C GLN A 115 0.53 9.50 0.28
N LYS A 116 0.46 8.23 -0.13
CA LYS A 116 1.09 7.11 0.55
C LYS A 116 2.61 7.30 0.63
N LYS A 117 3.28 7.60 -0.48
CA LYS A 117 4.73 7.87 -0.50
C LYS A 117 5.14 9.01 0.44
N ARG A 118 4.36 10.10 0.49
CA ARG A 118 4.59 11.22 1.42
C ARG A 118 4.43 10.80 2.88
N ARG A 119 3.37 10.06 3.18
CA ARG A 119 3.11 9.51 4.52
C ARG A 119 4.23 8.57 4.97
N ASP A 120 4.61 7.62 4.13
CA ASP A 120 5.64 6.63 4.43
C ASP A 120 7.00 7.29 4.63
N SER A 121 7.39 8.24 3.77
CA SER A 121 8.65 8.98 3.92
C SER A 121 8.69 9.85 5.19
N HIS A 122 7.58 10.48 5.55
CA HIS A 122 7.44 11.20 6.82
C HIS A 122 7.56 10.24 8.01
N ASP A 123 6.89 9.10 7.96
CA ASP A 123 6.86 8.12 9.05
C ASP A 123 8.22 7.42 9.23
N ILE A 124 8.96 7.16 8.14
CA ILE A 124 10.36 6.71 8.18
C ILE A 124 11.24 7.74 8.91
N GLN A 125 11.12 9.03 8.57
CA GLN A 125 11.91 10.09 9.20
C GLN A 125 11.58 10.25 10.69
N GLN A 126 10.30 10.21 11.06
CA GLN A 126 9.88 10.27 12.45
C GLN A 126 10.37 9.05 13.23
N ASN A 127 10.21 7.84 12.69
CA ASN A 127 10.69 6.62 13.31
C ASN A 127 12.22 6.63 13.50
N ALA A 128 12.98 7.16 12.54
CA ALA A 128 14.43 7.31 12.66
C ALA A 128 14.82 8.27 13.80
N LYS A 129 14.15 9.43 13.91
CA LYS A 129 14.35 10.39 15.02
C LYS A 129 14.00 9.75 16.37
N THR A 130 12.85 9.09 16.47
CA THR A 130 12.40 8.40 17.69
C THR A 130 13.39 7.31 18.10
N ARG A 131 13.90 6.51 17.14
CA ARG A 131 14.94 5.49 17.41
C ARG A 131 16.24 6.09 17.91
N HIS A 132 16.70 7.20 17.32
CA HIS A 132 17.90 7.89 17.79
C HIS A 132 17.73 8.42 19.22
N GLU A 133 16.58 9.02 19.51
CA GLU A 133 16.28 9.52 20.86
C GLU A 133 16.14 8.39 21.89
N LEU A 134 15.51 7.27 21.52
CA LEU A 134 15.47 6.06 22.34
C LEU A 134 16.87 5.56 22.67
N LYS A 135 17.79 5.52 21.69
CA LYS A 135 19.19 5.15 21.92
C LYS A 135 19.86 6.11 22.91
N ARG A 136 19.64 7.42 22.78
CA ARG A 136 20.16 8.44 23.71
C ARG A 136 19.62 8.27 25.13
N LEU A 137 18.31 8.05 25.28
CA LEU A 137 17.67 7.83 26.58
C LEU A 137 18.19 6.56 27.26
N LYS A 138 18.30 5.46 26.50
CA LYS A 138 18.87 4.19 26.99
C LYS A 138 20.32 4.39 27.46
N GLN A 139 21.14 5.11 26.70
CA GLN A 139 22.52 5.41 27.08
C GLN A 139 22.61 6.29 28.34
N ALA A 140 21.75 7.31 28.46
CA ALA A 140 21.70 8.20 29.62
C ALA A 140 21.21 7.50 30.90
N ALA A 141 20.30 6.52 30.77
CA ALA A 141 19.89 5.67 31.88
C ALA A 141 21.06 4.78 32.35
N LEU A 142 21.76 4.14 31.41
CA LEU A 142 22.91 3.27 31.70
C LEU A 142 24.06 4.02 32.40
N THR A 143 24.42 5.23 31.93
CA THR A 143 25.49 6.03 32.55
C THR A 143 25.16 6.42 33.98
N LYS A 144 23.90 6.75 34.28
CA LYS A 144 23.46 7.11 35.64
C LYS A 144 23.39 5.90 36.57
N GLU A 145 23.02 4.72 36.05
CA GLU A 145 23.11 3.47 36.80
C GLU A 145 24.57 3.16 37.17
N ASN A 146 25.50 3.35 36.23
CA ASN A 146 26.93 3.21 36.48
C ASN A 146 27.48 4.23 37.50
N TRP A 147 27.01 5.48 37.52
CA TRP A 147 27.40 6.45 38.54
C TRP A 147 26.88 6.08 39.94
N ALA A 148 25.68 5.52 40.02
CA ALA A 148 25.13 5.03 41.28
C ALA A 148 25.91 3.82 41.81
N SER A 149 26.28 2.87 40.95
CA SER A 149 27.07 1.70 41.34
C SER A 149 28.50 2.07 41.77
N GLN A 150 29.13 3.06 41.12
CA GLN A 150 30.43 3.60 41.54
C GLN A 150 30.36 4.29 42.91
N ALA A 151 29.29 5.04 43.20
CA ALA A 151 29.09 5.68 44.49
C ALA A 151 28.95 4.66 45.64
N GLU A 152 28.29 3.52 45.42
CA GLU A 152 28.27 2.41 46.40
C GLU A 152 29.64 1.73 46.54
N ARG A 153 30.37 1.52 45.45
CA ARG A 153 31.74 0.95 45.54
C ARG A 153 32.68 1.84 46.35
N GLN A 154 32.59 3.17 46.21
CA GLN A 154 33.37 4.11 47.04
C GLN A 154 33.02 4.03 48.53
N LYS A 155 31.76 3.77 48.86
CA LYS A 155 31.31 3.52 50.25
C LYS A 155 31.89 2.22 50.81
N GLN A 156 32.08 1.19 49.99
CA GLN A 156 32.71 -0.07 50.41
C GLN A 156 34.24 0.05 50.57
N ASN A 157 34.91 0.80 49.69
CA ASN A 157 36.38 0.89 49.68
C ASN A 157 36.98 1.89 50.70
N ASN A 158 36.23 2.91 51.14
CA ASN A 158 36.73 3.88 52.14
C ASN A 158 36.27 3.51 53.56
N SER A 159 37.03 2.63 54.23
CA SER A 159 36.77 2.23 55.63
C SER A 159 37.11 3.31 56.67
N HIS A 160 37.95 4.28 56.31
CA HIS A 160 38.54 5.31 57.19
C HIS A 160 37.88 6.70 57.13
N ALA A 161 36.89 6.91 56.26
CA ALA A 161 36.21 8.19 56.12
C ALA A 161 34.90 8.25 56.90
N ASP A 162 34.36 9.46 57.14
CA ASP A 162 33.12 9.69 57.89
C ASP A 162 31.92 8.93 57.25
N LYS A 163 31.65 7.73 57.79
CA LYS A 163 30.68 6.75 57.26
C LYS A 163 29.28 7.36 57.15
N GLY A 164 28.92 8.31 58.02
CA GLY A 164 27.63 8.98 58.01
C GLY A 164 27.46 9.96 56.84
N PHE A 165 28.52 10.66 56.44
CA PHE A 165 28.50 11.58 55.30
C PHE A 165 28.46 10.82 53.97
N ILE A 166 29.32 9.81 53.81
CA ILE A 166 29.42 9.01 52.59
C ILE A 166 28.16 8.18 52.36
N GLY A 167 27.61 7.56 53.41
CA GLY A 167 26.37 6.79 53.34
C GLY A 167 25.17 7.64 52.91
N ARG A 168 25.01 8.84 53.49
CA ARG A 168 23.94 9.78 53.09
C ARG A 168 24.10 10.24 51.63
N ARG A 169 25.34 10.49 51.19
CA ARG A 169 25.63 10.86 49.79
C ARG A 169 25.28 9.72 48.83
N ALA A 170 25.69 8.49 49.13
CA ALA A 170 25.37 7.31 48.31
C ALA A 170 23.85 7.06 48.23
N ALA A 171 23.15 7.12 49.37
CA ALA A 171 21.68 6.97 49.40
C ALA A 171 20.94 8.05 48.59
N LYS A 172 21.42 9.31 48.63
CA LYS A 172 20.86 10.41 47.83
C LYS A 172 21.09 10.21 46.32
N VAL A 173 22.26 9.69 45.95
CA VAL A 173 22.59 9.35 44.55
C VAL A 173 21.73 8.18 44.07
N MET A 174 21.59 7.12 44.86
CA MET A 174 20.71 5.98 44.57
C MET A 174 19.27 6.41 44.36
N LYS A 175 18.68 7.15 45.31
CA LYS A 175 17.29 7.62 45.22
C LYS A 175 17.04 8.43 43.94
N ARG A 176 18.02 9.25 43.54
CA ARG A 176 17.97 10.00 42.27
C ARG A 176 18.11 9.09 41.05
N ALA A 177 18.98 8.09 41.09
CA ALA A 177 19.15 7.15 40.00
C ALA A 177 17.88 6.30 39.78
N THR A 178 17.27 5.77 40.85
CA THR A 178 16.03 4.97 40.77
C THR A 178 14.86 5.77 40.20
N ALA A 179 14.63 6.99 40.71
CA ALA A 179 13.56 7.85 40.21
C ALA A 179 13.74 8.21 38.73
N LEU A 180 14.99 8.37 38.29
CA LEU A 180 15.30 8.76 36.93
C LEU A 180 15.30 7.57 35.96
N LYS A 181 15.65 6.37 36.44
CA LYS A 181 15.48 5.10 35.73
C LYS A 181 14.00 4.84 35.42
N SER A 182 13.15 4.89 36.44
CA SER A 182 11.70 4.71 36.26
C SER A 182 11.10 5.71 35.27
N ARG A 183 11.49 7.00 35.35
CA ARG A 183 11.07 8.02 34.37
C ARG A 183 11.58 7.74 32.96
N ALA A 184 12.82 7.29 32.82
CA ALA A 184 13.40 6.97 31.52
C ALA A 184 12.73 5.73 30.89
N GLU A 185 12.46 4.69 31.69
CA GLU A 185 11.74 3.48 31.26
C GLU A 185 10.32 3.81 30.79
N GLU A 186 9.61 4.68 31.50
CA GLU A 186 8.27 5.12 31.10
C GLU A 186 8.30 5.93 29.79
N GLN A 187 9.26 6.85 29.64
CA GLN A 187 9.46 7.58 28.39
C GLN A 187 9.84 6.66 27.22
N ILE A 188 10.67 5.65 27.47
CA ILE A 188 11.05 4.65 26.46
C ILE A 188 9.81 3.87 26.02
N LYS A 189 9.01 3.36 26.97
CA LYS A 189 7.79 2.60 26.67
C LYS A 189 6.79 3.44 25.86
N GLN A 190 6.58 4.70 26.24
CA GLN A 190 5.69 5.61 25.51
C GLN A 190 6.19 5.85 24.07
N LYS A 191 7.48 6.11 23.88
CA LYS A 191 8.08 6.34 22.55
C LYS A 191 8.11 5.06 21.69
N GLU A 192 8.33 3.89 22.30
CA GLU A 192 8.27 2.61 21.59
C GLU A 192 6.84 2.33 21.10
N THR A 193 5.81 2.69 21.86
CA THR A 193 4.40 2.58 21.43
C THR A 193 4.06 3.53 20.27
N GLN A 194 4.74 4.68 20.19
CA GLN A 194 4.54 5.67 19.12
C GLN A 194 5.24 5.30 17.80
N LEU A 195 6.12 4.30 17.79
CA LEU A 195 6.75 3.84 16.55
C LEU A 195 5.68 3.26 15.64
N LYS A 196 5.51 3.86 14.46
CA LYS A 196 4.54 3.39 13.49
C LYS A 196 5.02 2.11 12.83
N ASN A 197 4.18 1.08 12.79
CA ASN A 197 4.40 -0.12 12.00
C ASN A 197 4.23 0.24 10.51
N LEU A 198 5.34 0.51 9.84
CA LEU A 198 5.36 0.66 8.40
C LEU A 198 5.15 -0.71 7.75
N GLU A 199 4.31 -0.77 6.72
CA GLU A 199 4.26 -1.94 5.84
C GLU A 199 5.56 -2.00 5.04
N VAL A 200 6.56 -2.69 5.60
CA VAL A 200 7.71 -3.11 4.84
C VAL A 200 7.27 -4.34 4.06
N SER A 201 7.07 -4.19 2.74
CA SER A 201 7.01 -5.34 1.85
C SER A 201 8.35 -6.05 1.94
N GLU A 202 8.35 -7.29 2.41
CA GLU A 202 9.57 -8.08 2.41
C GLU A 202 10.07 -8.19 0.97
N PRO A 203 11.38 -8.03 0.71
CA PRO A 203 11.91 -8.22 -0.63
C PRO A 203 11.56 -9.63 -1.07
N LEU A 204 10.89 -9.75 -2.23
CA LEU A 204 10.51 -11.04 -2.80
C LEU A 204 11.79 -11.85 -3.03
N SER A 205 12.03 -12.88 -2.21
CA SER A 205 13.13 -13.80 -2.42
C SER A 205 12.77 -14.72 -3.59
N LEU A 206 13.05 -14.28 -4.82
CA LEU A 206 13.00 -15.16 -5.97
C LEU A 206 14.17 -16.14 -5.83
N ASN A 207 13.85 -17.39 -5.47
CA ASN A 207 14.78 -18.50 -5.55
C ASN A 207 15.03 -18.84 -7.02
N TYR A 208 15.80 -17.99 -7.71
CA TYR A 208 16.22 -18.21 -9.07
C TYR A 208 17.17 -19.41 -9.10
N ARG A 209 16.72 -20.50 -9.72
CA ARG A 209 17.60 -21.61 -10.07
C ARG A 209 18.13 -21.32 -11.48
N PRO A 210 19.43 -21.03 -11.64
CA PRO A 210 20.01 -20.91 -12.97
C PRO A 210 19.76 -22.20 -13.73
N THR A 211 19.12 -22.11 -14.89
CA THR A 211 18.98 -23.26 -15.79
C THR A 211 20.34 -23.62 -16.36
N HIS A 212 20.79 -24.86 -16.17
CA HIS A 212 22.00 -25.42 -16.79
C HIS A 212 21.89 -25.62 -18.31
N LYS A 213 20.79 -25.17 -18.94
CA LYS A 213 20.61 -25.28 -20.38
C LYS A 213 21.57 -24.29 -21.06
N GLN A 214 22.37 -24.79 -21.98
CA GLN A 214 23.26 -23.97 -22.78
C GLN A 214 22.41 -22.98 -23.59
N VAL A 215 22.57 -21.68 -23.33
CA VAL A 215 21.99 -20.63 -24.14
C VAL A 215 22.72 -20.66 -25.49
N LEU A 216 22.06 -21.17 -26.52
CA LEU A 216 22.66 -21.29 -27.86
C LEU A 216 22.69 -19.95 -28.58
N VAL A 217 21.68 -19.10 -28.36
CA VAL A 217 21.57 -17.75 -28.92
C VAL A 217 20.85 -16.86 -27.90
N GLU A 218 21.44 -15.71 -27.58
CA GLU A 218 20.80 -14.62 -26.84
C GLU A 218 20.81 -13.38 -27.75
N ALA A 219 19.65 -12.81 -28.03
CA ALA A 219 19.52 -11.56 -28.78
C ALA A 219 18.81 -10.52 -27.92
N LYS A 220 19.41 -9.34 -27.80
CA LYS A 220 18.85 -8.17 -27.13
C LYS A 220 18.76 -7.04 -28.15
N ASP A 221 17.78 -6.18 -27.98
CA ASP A 221 17.63 -4.93 -28.74
C ASP A 221 17.59 -5.10 -30.27
N PHE A 222 16.93 -6.16 -30.76
CA PHE A 222 16.72 -6.34 -32.19
C PHE A 222 15.45 -5.62 -32.67
N SER A 223 15.53 -5.05 -33.87
CA SER A 223 14.42 -4.44 -34.58
C SER A 223 14.18 -5.18 -35.89
N LEU A 224 12.90 -5.39 -36.23
CA LEU A 224 12.52 -6.00 -37.50
C LEU A 224 12.71 -4.98 -38.63
N ALA A 225 13.41 -5.36 -39.70
CA ALA A 225 13.48 -4.59 -40.94
C ALA A 225 13.07 -5.49 -42.10
N TYR A 226 12.32 -4.93 -43.06
CA TYR A 226 11.95 -5.61 -44.30
C TYR A 226 12.92 -5.19 -45.42
N GLU A 227 13.37 -6.14 -46.25
CA GLU A 227 14.35 -5.87 -47.34
C GLU A 227 13.82 -4.92 -48.41
N ASN A 228 12.51 -4.80 -48.58
CA ASN A 228 11.91 -3.85 -49.52
C ASN A 228 10.92 -2.93 -48.80
N SER A 229 11.37 -1.72 -48.50
CA SER A 229 10.52 -0.58 -48.18
C SER A 229 9.67 -0.20 -49.40
N TYR A 230 8.52 -0.85 -49.57
CA TYR A 230 7.49 -0.48 -50.56
C TYR A 230 6.60 0.71 -50.13
N PHE A 231 6.90 1.34 -49.00
CA PHE A 231 6.24 2.59 -48.61
C PHE A 231 7.12 3.77 -49.01
N HIS A 232 6.91 4.26 -50.23
CA HIS A 232 7.13 5.67 -50.52
C HIS A 232 6.00 6.47 -49.86
N LEU A 233 6.40 7.52 -49.15
CA LEU A 233 5.57 8.55 -48.52
C LEU A 233 4.44 9.06 -49.43
#